data_AF-A0A7R8UY91-F1
#
_entry.id   AF-A0A7R8UY91-F1
#
_cell.length_a   1.000
_cell.length_b   1.000
_cell.length_c   1.000
_cell.angle_alpha   90.00
_cell.angle_beta   90.00
_cell.angle_gamma   90.00
#
_symmetry.space_group_name_H-M   'P 1'
#
loop_
_entity.id
_entity.type
_entity.pdbx_description
1 polymer ?
#
loop_
_entity_poly.entity_id
_entity_poly.type
_entity_poly.pdbx_seq_one_letter_code
_entity_poly.pdbx_strand_id
1 'polypeptide(L)'
;MKQDLQLIFQLTANQSEKVIPVEYKEQQCFLLHAYFHRNLVLHCMKLSPEGNIEPLKELVIYTEDVVLQVHTLNGSQFIVAMGSRVDIWDLDFQLSPVLVIPVSNPVSISSASFDDDDYLAIAAAGGSVELYRSSNGSMYTFIQSIEAKHIIDTKFSVIATSKDLLLYVLTADLRNPFSGYIYRGVLNFQKYLTPINFKPAKRFDLISMQEHGKYFISYQVDEEVQFLEAVVPRA
;
A
#
# COMPACT_ATOMS: atom_id res chain seq x y z
N MET A 1 -25.82 -13.10 17.42
CA MET A 1 -24.59 -13.80 17.82
C MET A 1 -23.60 -12.73 18.24
N LYS A 2 -23.32 -12.57 19.53
CA LYS A 2 -22.32 -11.59 20.01
C LYS A 2 -20.94 -12.20 19.80
N GLN A 3 -20.11 -11.55 19.01
CA GLN A 3 -18.68 -11.86 18.98
C GLN A 3 -18.05 -11.08 20.13
N ASP A 4 -17.64 -11.79 21.17
CA ASP A 4 -16.85 -11.21 22.25
C ASP A 4 -15.37 -11.28 21.84
N LEU A 5 -14.66 -10.15 21.92
CA LEU A 5 -13.21 -10.10 21.65
C LEU A 5 -12.46 -10.61 22.88
N GLN A 6 -11.55 -11.55 22.70
CA GLN A 6 -10.70 -12.10 23.76
C GLN A 6 -9.23 -11.71 23.52
N LEU A 7 -8.56 -11.21 24.57
CA LEU A 7 -7.11 -11.02 24.55
C LEU A 7 -6.43 -12.40 24.63
N ILE A 8 -5.73 -12.79 23.58
CA ILE A 8 -5.04 -14.09 23.47
C ILE A 8 -3.51 -13.98 23.48
N PHE A 9 -2.98 -12.78 23.24
CA PHE A 9 -1.55 -12.49 23.21
C PHE A 9 -1.31 -10.98 23.37
N GLN A 10 -0.23 -10.59 24.03
CA GLN A 10 0.15 -9.20 24.21
C GLN A 10 1.66 -9.05 24.02
N LEU A 11 2.05 -8.15 23.10
CA LEU A 11 3.41 -7.66 22.96
C LEU A 11 3.53 -6.31 23.65
N THR A 12 4.61 -6.13 24.41
CA THR A 12 4.96 -4.85 25.02
C THR A 12 6.07 -4.22 24.19
N ALA A 13 5.77 -3.09 23.56
CA ALA A 13 6.75 -2.28 22.83
C ALA A 13 7.03 -0.98 23.61
N ASN A 14 8.27 -0.49 23.51
CA ASN A 14 8.67 0.76 24.15
C ASN A 14 8.20 2.02 23.38
N GLN A 15 7.68 1.83 22.17
CA GLN A 15 7.21 2.89 21.27
C GLN A 15 6.09 2.36 20.37
N SER A 16 5.41 3.28 19.66
CA SER A 16 4.38 2.89 18.70
C SER A 16 5.01 2.18 17.50
N GLU A 17 4.52 0.98 17.23
CA GLU A 17 4.97 0.16 16.12
C GLU A 17 3.81 -0.12 15.17
N LYS A 18 4.09 -0.03 13.87
CA LYS A 18 3.18 -0.51 12.84
C LYS A 18 3.35 -2.03 12.74
N VAL A 19 2.25 -2.76 12.93
CA VAL A 19 2.18 -4.21 12.76
C VAL A 19 1.76 -4.51 11.32
N ILE A 20 2.54 -5.35 10.64
CA ILE A 20 2.36 -5.63 9.21
C ILE A 20 2.32 -7.14 9.03
N PRO A 21 1.16 -7.72 8.68
CA PRO A 21 1.05 -9.16 8.50
C PRO A 21 1.89 -9.61 7.31
N VAL A 22 2.63 -10.70 7.50
CA VAL A 22 3.46 -11.36 6.48
C VAL A 22 3.49 -12.86 6.71
N GLU A 23 3.91 -13.60 5.70
CA GLU A 23 4.15 -15.03 5.72
C GLU A 23 5.65 -15.29 5.58
N TYR A 24 6.18 -16.22 6.35
CA TYR A 24 7.59 -16.63 6.23
C TYR A 24 7.67 -18.14 6.41
N LYS A 25 8.12 -18.85 5.38
CA LYS A 25 8.22 -20.32 5.39
C LYS A 25 6.92 -21.00 5.81
N GLU A 26 5.81 -20.58 5.19
CA GLU A 26 4.45 -21.10 5.44
C GLU A 26 3.90 -20.81 6.85
N GLN A 27 4.51 -19.85 7.57
CA GLN A 27 4.09 -19.44 8.90
C GLN A 27 3.52 -18.04 8.89
N GLN A 28 2.43 -17.84 9.63
CA GLN A 28 1.84 -16.53 9.86
C GLN A 28 2.73 -15.74 10.82
N CYS A 29 3.27 -14.64 10.32
CA CYS A 29 4.17 -13.77 11.03
C CYS A 29 3.70 -12.32 10.89
N PHE A 30 4.38 -11.41 11.57
CA PHE A 30 4.19 -9.98 11.37
C PHE A 30 5.52 -9.26 11.53
N LEU A 31 5.68 -8.20 10.74
CA LEU A 31 6.76 -7.24 10.91
C LEU A 31 6.31 -6.15 11.86
N LEU A 32 7.15 -5.87 12.84
CA LEU A 32 7.08 -4.68 13.67
C LEU A 32 8.02 -3.64 13.08
N HIS A 33 7.44 -2.48 12.77
CA HIS A 33 8.17 -1.31 12.29
C HIS A 33 7.94 -0.15 13.24
N ALA A 34 9.01 0.33 13.85
CA ALA A 34 9.00 1.61 14.52
C ALA A 34 9.49 2.71 13.56
N TYR A 35 8.75 3.82 13.52
CA TYR A 35 9.12 4.97 12.71
C TYR A 35 10.53 5.47 13.06
N PHE A 36 11.28 5.84 12.03
CA PHE A 36 12.64 6.36 12.11
C PHE A 36 13.73 5.37 12.58
N HIS A 37 13.44 4.07 12.61
CA HIS A 37 14.44 3.04 12.87
C HIS A 37 15.02 2.46 11.58
N ARG A 38 16.21 1.84 11.70
CA ARG A 38 16.93 1.17 10.59
C ARG A 38 16.80 -0.35 10.64
N ASN A 39 15.69 -0.81 11.20
CA ASN A 39 15.40 -2.23 11.32
C ASN A 39 13.90 -2.49 11.34
N LEU A 40 13.57 -3.73 11.00
CA LEU A 40 12.25 -4.34 11.16
C LEU A 40 12.43 -5.58 12.04
N VAL A 41 11.44 -5.89 12.86
CA VAL A 41 11.46 -7.12 13.66
C VAL A 41 10.39 -8.06 13.16
N LEU A 42 10.79 -9.21 12.64
CA LEU A 42 9.88 -10.28 12.22
C LEU A 42 9.57 -11.16 13.43
N HIS A 43 8.30 -11.24 13.79
CA HIS A 43 7.79 -12.17 14.79
C HIS A 43 6.90 -13.20 14.14
N CYS A 44 7.25 -14.47 14.31
CA CYS A 44 6.43 -15.60 13.88
C CYS A 44 5.78 -16.25 15.10
N MET A 45 4.50 -16.54 14.99
CA MET A 45 3.72 -17.16 16.05
C MET A 45 3.11 -18.46 15.53
N LYS A 46 2.90 -19.41 16.44
CA LYS A 46 2.11 -20.62 16.16
C LYS A 46 0.99 -20.76 17.17
N LEU A 47 -0.10 -21.38 16.75
CA LEU A 47 -1.15 -21.83 17.67
C LEU A 47 -0.75 -23.21 18.22
N SER A 48 -0.67 -23.34 19.54
CA SER A 48 -0.48 -24.62 20.20
C SER A 48 -1.74 -25.50 20.04
N PRO A 49 -1.63 -26.83 20.18
CA PRO A 49 -2.79 -27.73 20.17
C PRO A 49 -3.87 -27.36 21.20
N GLU A 50 -3.48 -26.72 22.29
CA GLU A 50 -4.34 -26.24 23.38
C GLU A 50 -4.99 -24.88 23.07
N GLY A 51 -4.72 -24.30 21.90
CA GLY A 51 -5.28 -23.01 21.46
C GLY A 51 -4.51 -21.78 21.96
N ASN A 52 -3.30 -21.93 22.48
CA ASN A 52 -2.47 -20.81 22.93
C ASN A 52 -1.58 -20.28 21.80
N ILE A 53 -1.37 -18.96 21.75
CA ILE A 53 -0.38 -18.39 20.83
C ILE A 53 1.01 -18.50 21.47
N GLU A 54 1.92 -19.18 20.80
CA GLU A 54 3.32 -19.32 21.23
C GLU A 54 4.26 -18.60 20.25
N PRO A 55 5.25 -17.82 20.75
CA PRO A 55 6.28 -17.25 19.90
C PRO A 55 7.16 -18.38 19.35
N LEU A 56 7.38 -18.37 18.04
CA LEU A 56 8.22 -19.37 17.37
C LEU A 56 9.60 -18.80 17.06
N LYS A 57 9.64 -17.60 16.49
CA LYS A 57 10.86 -16.99 15.99
C LYS A 57 10.76 -15.48 16.07
N GLU A 58 11.89 -14.87 16.43
CA GLU A 58 12.14 -13.45 16.32
C GLU A 58 13.38 -13.25 15.47
N LEU A 59 13.32 -12.32 14.52
CA LEU A 59 14.45 -11.99 13.66
C LEU A 59 14.48 -10.48 13.41
N VAL A 60 15.66 -9.88 13.62
CA VAL A 60 15.90 -8.47 13.28
C VAL A 60 16.41 -8.39 11.84
N ILE A 61 15.71 -7.63 11.01
CA ILE A 61 16.07 -7.32 9.63
C ILE A 61 16.62 -5.90 9.61
N TYR A 62 17.91 -5.75 9.35
CA TYR A 62 18.55 -4.44 9.27
C TYR A 62 18.39 -3.85 7.86
N THR A 63 18.08 -2.56 7.80
CA THR A 63 17.99 -1.78 6.57
C THR A 63 19.19 -0.84 6.47
N GLU A 64 19.54 -0.44 5.24
CA GLU A 64 20.68 0.46 5.02
C GLU A 64 20.41 1.90 5.49
N ASP A 65 19.14 2.31 5.49
CA ASP A 65 18.72 3.63 5.92
C ASP A 65 17.44 3.55 6.76
N VAL A 66 17.02 4.72 7.25
CA VAL A 66 15.82 4.92 8.03
C VAL A 66 14.58 4.53 7.24
N VAL A 67 13.80 3.60 7.80
CA VAL A 67 12.55 3.17 7.19
C VAL A 67 11.47 4.23 7.43
N LEU A 68 10.87 4.70 6.34
CA LEU A 68 9.81 5.70 6.33
C LEU A 68 8.43 5.06 6.28
N GLN A 69 8.30 3.99 5.50
CA GLN A 69 7.05 3.26 5.31
C GLN A 69 7.36 1.80 5.00
N VAL A 70 6.47 0.92 5.47
CA VAL A 70 6.43 -0.49 5.05
C VAL A 70 5.03 -0.84 4.58
N HIS A 71 4.95 -1.59 3.49
CA HIS A 71 3.72 -1.97 2.81
C HIS A 71 3.76 -3.44 2.39
N THR A 72 2.74 -4.22 2.71
CA THR A 72 2.65 -5.63 2.25
C THR A 72 2.27 -5.68 0.78
N LEU A 73 2.94 -6.52 -0.01
CA LEU A 73 2.57 -6.81 -1.39
C LEU A 73 1.68 -8.04 -1.48
N ASN A 74 2.21 -9.16 -1.01
CA ASN A 74 1.54 -10.45 -0.91
C ASN A 74 2.04 -11.16 0.37
N GLY A 75 1.65 -12.41 0.58
CA GLY A 75 1.98 -13.18 1.78
C GLY A 75 3.40 -12.94 2.29
N SER A 76 4.41 -13.30 1.51
CA SER A 76 5.82 -13.21 1.94
C SER A 76 6.59 -11.99 1.45
N GLN A 77 6.01 -11.17 0.56
CA GLN A 77 6.66 -10.00 0.01
C GLN A 77 6.17 -8.70 0.62
N PHE A 78 7.11 -7.80 0.88
CA PHE A 78 6.84 -6.48 1.42
C PHE A 78 7.77 -5.44 0.80
N ILE A 79 7.33 -4.19 0.85
CA ILE A 79 8.07 -3.04 0.35
C ILE A 79 8.51 -2.19 1.53
N VAL A 80 9.75 -1.71 1.47
CA VAL A 80 10.35 -0.79 2.44
C VAL A 80 10.71 0.50 1.72
N ALA A 81 10.09 1.60 2.12
CA ALA A 81 10.45 2.95 1.66
C ALA A 81 11.51 3.55 2.56
N MET A 82 12.57 4.09 1.96
CA MET A 82 13.65 4.81 2.62
C MET A 82 13.90 6.15 1.90
N GLY A 83 14.76 7.00 2.45
CA GLY A 83 14.92 8.38 1.96
C GLY A 83 15.31 8.51 0.47
N SER A 84 16.04 7.54 -0.08
CA SER A 84 16.57 7.60 -1.45
C SER A 84 16.22 6.40 -2.33
N ARG A 85 15.43 5.46 -1.82
CA ARG A 85 15.06 4.24 -2.54
C ARG A 85 13.85 3.55 -1.94
N VAL A 86 13.32 2.61 -2.72
CA VAL A 86 12.30 1.65 -2.31
C VAL A 86 12.86 0.25 -2.54
N ASP A 87 12.86 -0.56 -1.49
CA ASP A 87 13.34 -1.94 -1.54
C ASP A 87 12.15 -2.89 -1.52
N ILE A 88 12.15 -3.87 -2.42
CA ILE A 88 11.21 -4.99 -2.41
C ILE A 88 11.93 -6.18 -1.78
N TRP A 89 11.29 -6.77 -0.77
CA TRP A 89 11.81 -7.89 0.00
C TRP A 89 10.92 -9.11 -0.18
N ASP A 90 11.54 -10.28 -0.15
CA ASP A 90 10.87 -11.57 -0.19
C ASP A 90 11.45 -12.44 0.92
N LEU A 91 10.64 -12.68 1.96
CA LEU A 91 11.11 -13.40 3.15
C LEU A 91 11.44 -14.87 2.86
N ASP A 92 10.82 -15.49 1.86
CA ASP A 92 11.03 -16.90 1.55
C ASP A 92 12.34 -17.14 0.79
N PHE A 93 12.81 -16.13 0.05
CA PHE A 93 14.04 -16.22 -0.73
C PHE A 93 15.29 -15.91 0.11
N GLN A 94 15.38 -14.69 0.66
CA GLN A 94 16.57 -14.24 1.39
C GLN A 94 16.26 -13.06 2.32
N LEU A 95 17.09 -12.86 3.34
CA LEU A 95 17.01 -11.70 4.24
C LEU A 95 17.72 -10.47 3.67
N SER A 96 17.50 -10.19 2.39
CA SER A 96 17.99 -9.01 1.67
C SER A 96 17.01 -8.64 0.56
N PRO A 97 16.99 -7.38 0.09
CA PRO A 97 16.11 -6.96 -0.98
C PRO A 97 16.28 -7.86 -2.22
N VAL A 98 15.18 -8.22 -2.87
CA VAL A 98 15.17 -8.86 -4.19
C VAL A 98 15.22 -7.84 -5.32
N LEU A 99 14.71 -6.63 -5.07
CA LEU A 99 14.78 -5.51 -6.00
C LEU A 99 14.98 -4.21 -5.23
N VAL A 100 15.82 -3.32 -5.77
CA VAL A 100 16.05 -1.97 -5.25
C VAL A 100 15.70 -0.98 -6.35
N ILE A 101 14.74 -0.11 -6.07
CA ILE A 101 14.26 0.92 -6.99
C ILE A 101 14.74 2.29 -6.48
N PRO A 102 15.62 3.01 -7.21
CA PRO A 102 16.09 4.31 -6.80
C PRO A 102 14.96 5.35 -6.93
N VAL A 103 14.54 5.93 -5.81
CA VAL A 103 13.46 6.93 -5.76
C VAL A 103 13.80 7.95 -4.69
N SER A 104 13.90 9.22 -5.07
CA SER A 104 14.21 10.28 -4.11
C SER A 104 12.96 10.68 -3.31
N ASN A 105 13.03 10.53 -1.98
CA ASN A 105 11.99 10.90 -1.03
C ASN A 105 10.60 10.30 -1.38
N PRO A 106 10.44 8.97 -1.30
CA PRO A 106 9.13 8.34 -1.48
C PRO A 106 8.15 8.83 -0.40
N VAL A 107 6.95 9.24 -0.81
CA VAL A 107 5.91 9.81 0.08
C VAL A 107 4.69 8.90 0.23
N SER A 108 4.42 8.07 -0.77
CA SER A 108 3.33 7.10 -0.72
C SER A 108 3.68 5.91 -1.61
N ILE A 109 3.28 4.73 -1.14
CA ILE A 109 3.40 3.45 -1.84
C ILE A 109 2.04 2.80 -1.79
N SER A 110 1.57 2.33 -2.94
CA SER A 110 0.35 1.51 -3.02
C SER A 110 0.54 0.37 -4.01
N SER A 111 -0.17 -0.73 -3.76
CA SER A 111 -0.17 -1.90 -4.63
C SER A 111 -1.57 -2.45 -4.83
N ALA A 112 -1.77 -3.19 -5.93
CA ALA A 112 -2.97 -3.98 -6.18
C ALA A 112 -2.67 -5.10 -7.16
N SER A 113 -3.33 -6.24 -6.97
CA SER A 113 -3.34 -7.33 -7.94
C SER A 113 -4.55 -7.19 -8.87
N PHE A 114 -4.33 -7.32 -10.17
CA PHE A 114 -5.35 -7.18 -11.22
C PHE A 114 -4.97 -8.00 -12.45
N ASP A 115 -5.89 -8.82 -12.95
CA ASP A 115 -5.69 -9.71 -14.12
C ASP A 115 -4.38 -10.53 -14.04
N ASP A 116 -4.15 -11.19 -12.89
CA ASP A 116 -2.96 -12.02 -12.59
C ASP A 116 -1.62 -11.26 -12.55
N ASP A 117 -1.63 -9.93 -12.62
CA ASP A 117 -0.46 -9.09 -12.41
C ASP A 117 -0.55 -8.28 -11.11
N ASP A 118 0.61 -8.02 -10.52
CA ASP A 118 0.77 -7.06 -9.43
C ASP A 118 1.20 -5.70 -9.97
N TYR A 119 0.48 -4.67 -9.55
CA TYR A 119 0.77 -3.27 -9.85
C TYR A 119 1.29 -2.57 -8.60
N LEU A 120 2.30 -1.73 -8.80
CA LEU A 120 2.93 -0.94 -7.75
C LEU A 120 3.00 0.51 -8.21
N ALA A 121 2.56 1.42 -7.34
CA ALA A 121 2.70 2.86 -7.51
C ALA A 121 3.61 3.40 -6.41
N ILE A 122 4.66 4.10 -6.82
CA ILE A 122 5.59 4.79 -5.93
C ILE A 122 5.49 6.28 -6.21
N ALA A 123 4.97 7.03 -5.26
CA ALA A 123 4.93 8.49 -5.32
C ALA A 123 6.20 9.08 -4.69
N ALA A 124 6.85 9.99 -5.40
CA ALA A 124 8.00 10.73 -4.92
C ALA A 124 7.64 12.19 -4.62
N ALA A 125 8.24 12.76 -3.57
CA ALA A 125 8.07 14.19 -3.24
C ALA A 125 8.51 15.11 -4.40
N GLY A 126 9.41 14.63 -5.26
CA GLY A 126 9.92 15.33 -6.45
C GLY A 126 8.88 15.57 -7.55
N GLY A 127 7.68 14.97 -7.44
CA GLY A 127 6.54 15.32 -8.27
C GLY A 127 6.16 14.30 -9.34
N SER A 128 6.40 13.02 -9.09
CA SER A 128 6.01 11.93 -9.97
C SER A 128 5.42 10.76 -9.19
N VAL A 129 4.50 10.04 -9.82
CA VAL A 129 4.07 8.70 -9.44
C VAL A 129 4.59 7.74 -10.49
N GLU A 130 5.55 6.91 -10.12
CA GLU A 130 6.08 5.86 -10.98
C GLU A 130 5.27 4.58 -10.81
N LEU A 131 4.90 3.98 -11.92
CA LEU A 131 4.09 2.77 -11.97
C LEU A 131 4.91 1.61 -12.48
N TYR A 132 4.77 0.48 -11.78
CA TYR A 132 5.46 -0.76 -12.08
C TYR A 132 4.45 -1.90 -12.17
N ARG A 133 4.77 -2.92 -12.96
CA ARG A 133 3.98 -4.15 -13.12
C ARG A 133 4.87 -5.38 -12.96
N SER A 134 4.33 -6.41 -12.33
CA SER A 134 4.95 -7.72 -12.19
C SER A 134 3.94 -8.81 -12.54
N SER A 135 4.28 -9.71 -13.47
CA SER A 135 3.39 -10.83 -13.86
C SER A 135 3.59 -12.09 -13.00
N ASN A 136 4.50 -12.06 -12.03
CA ASN A 136 4.83 -13.23 -11.21
C ASN A 136 5.24 -12.86 -9.78
N GLY A 137 4.96 -11.63 -9.33
CA GLY A 137 5.36 -11.09 -8.03
C GLY A 137 6.88 -10.84 -7.85
N SER A 138 7.75 -11.48 -8.64
CA SER A 138 9.20 -11.47 -8.41
C SER A 138 9.97 -10.31 -9.03
N MET A 139 9.50 -9.74 -10.15
CA MET A 139 10.19 -8.66 -10.86
C MET A 139 9.22 -7.57 -11.28
N TYR A 140 9.44 -6.36 -10.77
CA TYR A 140 8.65 -5.18 -11.10
C TYR A 140 9.31 -4.41 -12.24
N THR A 141 8.60 -4.31 -13.36
CA THR A 141 9.03 -3.56 -14.55
C THR A 141 8.32 -2.21 -14.57
N PHE A 142 9.06 -1.13 -14.79
CA PHE A 142 8.49 0.20 -14.97
C PHE A 142 7.58 0.24 -16.21
N ILE A 143 6.37 0.77 -16.07
CA ILE A 143 5.39 0.87 -17.17
C ILE A 143 5.02 2.31 -17.53
N GLN A 144 5.03 3.24 -16.57
CA GLN A 144 4.59 4.62 -16.79
C GLN A 144 5.03 5.53 -15.64
N SER A 145 5.23 6.81 -15.92
CA SER A 145 5.30 7.87 -14.91
C SER A 145 4.14 8.85 -15.09
N ILE A 146 3.54 9.28 -13.98
CA ILE A 146 2.49 10.29 -13.93
C ILE A 146 3.05 11.50 -13.19
N GLU A 147 3.12 12.65 -13.86
CA GLU A 147 3.53 13.90 -13.22
C GLU A 147 2.42 14.43 -12.29
N ALA A 148 2.78 14.70 -11.03
CA ALA A 148 1.87 15.27 -10.04
C ALA A 148 2.67 16.04 -8.99
N LYS A 149 2.33 17.31 -8.75
CA LYS A 149 3.06 18.14 -7.78
C LYS A 149 2.53 17.95 -6.38
N HIS A 150 3.41 17.97 -5.38
CA HIS A 150 3.04 17.92 -3.97
C HIS A 150 2.12 16.75 -3.63
N ILE A 151 2.51 15.54 -4.03
CA ILE A 151 1.73 14.32 -3.79
C ILE A 151 1.65 14.08 -2.27
N ILE A 152 0.45 13.76 -1.80
CA ILE A 152 0.17 13.41 -0.41
C ILE A 152 0.01 11.90 -0.28
N ASP A 153 -0.82 11.30 -1.15
CA ASP A 153 -1.12 9.86 -1.08
C ASP A 153 -1.55 9.30 -2.44
N THR A 154 -1.38 7.99 -2.61
CA THR A 154 -1.81 7.24 -3.79
C THR A 154 -2.48 5.94 -3.34
N LYS A 155 -3.57 5.55 -4.02
CA LYS A 155 -4.26 4.28 -3.74
C LYS A 155 -4.78 3.66 -5.01
N PHE A 156 -4.54 2.36 -5.17
CA PHE A 156 -5.21 1.56 -6.17
C PHE A 156 -6.61 1.14 -5.72
N SER A 157 -7.50 0.93 -6.69
CA SER A 157 -8.82 0.34 -6.49
C SER A 157 -9.10 -0.65 -7.60
N VAL A 158 -9.60 -1.83 -7.25
CA VAL A 158 -10.09 -2.82 -8.21
C VAL A 158 -11.62 -2.88 -8.11
N ILE A 159 -12.28 -2.48 -9.19
CA ILE A 159 -13.74 -2.56 -9.30
C ILE A 159 -14.11 -3.92 -9.87
N ALA A 160 -14.55 -4.84 -9.01
CA ALA A 160 -14.83 -6.22 -9.39
C ALA A 160 -15.97 -6.33 -10.41
N THR A 161 -16.97 -5.45 -10.33
CA THR A 161 -18.16 -5.48 -11.20
C THR A 161 -17.85 -5.08 -12.64
N SER A 162 -17.02 -4.06 -12.84
CA SER A 162 -16.62 -3.59 -14.17
C SER A 162 -15.26 -4.11 -14.62
N LYS A 163 -14.53 -4.80 -13.74
CA LYS A 163 -13.15 -5.26 -13.95
C LYS A 163 -12.22 -4.12 -14.33
N ASP A 164 -12.34 -2.99 -13.64
CA ASP A 164 -11.44 -1.85 -13.83
C ASP A 164 -10.41 -1.77 -12.72
N LEU A 165 -9.15 -1.56 -13.09
CA LEU A 165 -8.09 -1.12 -12.19
C LEU A 165 -7.95 0.39 -12.26
N LEU A 166 -8.10 1.04 -11.10
CA LEU A 166 -8.03 2.48 -10.93
C LEU A 166 -6.87 2.86 -10.02
N LEU A 167 -6.28 4.01 -10.28
CA LEU A 167 -5.30 4.66 -9.42
C LEU A 167 -5.80 6.06 -9.08
N TYR A 168 -5.82 6.37 -7.79
CA TYR A 168 -6.15 7.70 -7.29
C TYR A 168 -4.91 8.37 -6.71
N VAL A 169 -4.76 9.66 -7.00
CA VAL A 169 -3.65 10.49 -6.54
C VAL A 169 -4.23 11.71 -5.83
N LEU A 170 -3.89 11.85 -4.54
CA LEU A 170 -4.18 13.03 -3.73
C LEU A 170 -2.96 13.94 -3.71
N THR A 171 -3.18 15.23 -3.93
CA THR A 171 -2.10 16.23 -3.92
C THR A 171 -2.48 17.47 -3.10
N ALA A 172 -1.47 18.24 -2.70
CA ALA A 172 -1.66 19.57 -2.14
C ALA A 172 -1.79 20.67 -3.22
N ASP A 173 -1.77 20.33 -4.52
CA ASP A 173 -1.98 21.32 -5.59
C ASP A 173 -3.46 21.74 -5.64
N LEU A 174 -3.72 23.01 -5.33
CA LEU A 174 -5.07 23.59 -5.34
C LEU A 174 -5.78 23.46 -6.69
N ARG A 175 -5.03 23.33 -7.80
CA ARG A 175 -5.60 23.19 -9.15
C ARG A 175 -5.96 21.75 -9.50
N ASN A 176 -5.26 20.78 -8.89
CA ASN A 176 -5.46 19.35 -9.13
C ASN A 176 -5.37 18.58 -7.80
N PRO A 177 -6.23 18.89 -6.81
CA PRO A 177 -6.09 18.34 -5.46
C PRO A 177 -6.33 16.83 -5.44
N PHE A 178 -7.07 16.32 -6.42
CA PHE A 178 -7.34 14.91 -6.58
C PHE A 178 -7.39 14.55 -8.07
N SER A 179 -6.92 13.37 -8.44
CA SER A 179 -6.98 12.87 -9.81
C SER A 179 -7.18 11.36 -9.81
N GLY A 180 -7.97 10.87 -10.76
CA GLY A 180 -8.18 9.43 -10.97
C GLY A 180 -7.72 9.00 -12.35
N TYR A 181 -7.07 7.85 -12.39
CA TYR A 181 -6.54 7.20 -13.57
C TYR A 181 -7.11 5.79 -13.68
N ILE A 182 -7.36 5.34 -14.90
CA ILE A 182 -7.91 4.01 -15.21
C ILE A 182 -6.94 3.25 -16.10
N TYR A 183 -6.69 2.00 -15.79
CA TYR A 183 -5.88 1.12 -16.62
C TYR A 183 -6.61 0.76 -17.92
N ARG A 184 -5.95 0.96 -19.06
CA ARG A 184 -6.49 0.72 -20.42
C ARG A 184 -5.57 -0.19 -21.24
N GLY A 185 -5.06 -1.25 -20.61
CA GLY A 185 -4.22 -2.25 -21.29
C GLY A 185 -2.94 -1.63 -21.85
N VAL A 186 -2.78 -1.68 -23.18
CA VAL A 186 -1.60 -1.16 -23.90
C VAL A 186 -1.39 0.35 -23.68
N LEU A 187 -2.47 1.10 -23.45
CA LEU A 187 -2.37 2.54 -23.16
C LEU A 187 -1.98 2.82 -21.69
N ASN A 188 -1.76 1.80 -20.86
CA ASN A 188 -1.51 1.92 -19.43
C ASN A 188 -2.57 2.80 -18.73
N PHE A 189 -2.18 3.58 -17.73
CA PHE A 189 -3.09 4.39 -16.93
C PHE A 189 -3.40 5.71 -17.62
N GLN A 190 -4.70 5.94 -17.87
CA GLN A 190 -5.22 7.13 -18.52
C GLN A 190 -6.02 7.96 -17.52
N LYS A 191 -5.81 9.27 -17.50
CA LYS A 191 -6.56 10.16 -16.62
C LYS A 191 -8.03 10.17 -17.04
N TYR A 192 -8.95 9.85 -16.13
CA TYR A 192 -10.40 9.90 -16.39
C TYR A 192 -11.15 10.82 -15.44
N LEU A 193 -10.55 11.15 -14.30
CA LEU A 193 -11.15 12.01 -13.29
C LEU A 193 -10.23 13.18 -12.98
N THR A 194 -10.74 14.39 -13.24
CA THR A 194 -10.22 15.64 -12.68
C THR A 194 -11.40 16.35 -12.06
N PRO A 195 -11.58 16.27 -10.72
CA PRO A 195 -12.76 16.83 -10.12
C PRO A 195 -12.76 18.35 -10.25
N ILE A 196 -13.86 18.89 -10.75
CA ILE A 196 -14.10 20.33 -10.78
C ILE A 196 -14.58 20.71 -9.36
N ASN A 197 -13.94 21.71 -8.74
CA ASN A 197 -14.30 22.27 -7.42
C ASN A 197 -14.03 21.42 -6.18
N PHE A 198 -13.11 20.46 -6.22
CA PHE A 198 -12.69 19.80 -4.98
C PHE A 198 -11.85 20.74 -4.14
N LYS A 199 -12.18 20.84 -2.85
CA LYS A 199 -11.27 21.46 -1.88
C LYS A 199 -10.07 20.54 -1.64
N PRO A 200 -8.91 21.07 -1.26
CA PRO A 200 -7.78 20.24 -0.84
C PRO A 200 -8.17 19.35 0.34
N ALA A 201 -7.86 18.06 0.27
CA ALA A 201 -8.02 17.13 1.39
C ALA A 201 -6.68 16.78 2.01
N LYS A 202 -6.73 16.41 3.29
CA LYS A 202 -5.56 15.89 4.01
C LYS A 202 -5.37 14.38 3.79
N ARG A 203 -6.47 13.68 3.51
CA ARG A 203 -6.52 12.23 3.38
C ARG A 203 -7.73 11.82 2.56
N PHE A 204 -7.62 10.66 1.90
CA PHE A 204 -8.76 9.95 1.36
C PHE A 204 -8.66 8.46 1.68
N ASP A 205 -9.80 7.75 1.71
CA ASP A 205 -9.83 6.29 1.73
C ASP A 205 -10.82 5.76 0.69
N LEU A 206 -10.61 4.51 0.29
CA LEU A 206 -11.45 3.82 -0.68
C LEU A 206 -12.34 2.83 0.06
N ILE A 207 -13.64 2.92 -0.16
CA ILE A 207 -14.66 2.15 0.54
C ILE A 207 -15.41 1.32 -0.50
N SER A 208 -15.25 0.01 -0.42
CA SER A 208 -16.00 -0.95 -1.24
C SER A 208 -17.25 -1.40 -0.50
N MET A 209 -18.42 -1.16 -1.10
CA MET A 209 -19.70 -1.72 -0.66
C MET A 209 -20.06 -2.89 -1.58
N GLN A 210 -19.41 -4.03 -1.35
CA GLN A 210 -19.51 -5.23 -2.20
C GLN A 210 -20.95 -5.67 -2.44
N GLU A 211 -21.79 -5.68 -1.40
CA GLU A 211 -23.20 -6.09 -1.47
C GLU A 211 -24.04 -5.26 -2.46
N HIS A 212 -23.62 -4.02 -2.71
CA HIS A 212 -24.33 -3.07 -3.58
C HIS A 212 -23.56 -2.78 -4.88
N GLY A 213 -22.39 -3.42 -5.08
CA GLY A 213 -21.51 -3.14 -6.21
C GLY A 213 -21.06 -1.68 -6.31
N LYS A 214 -21.05 -0.95 -5.18
CA LYS A 214 -20.71 0.47 -5.13
C LYS A 214 -19.33 0.70 -4.53
N TYR A 215 -18.69 1.77 -5.01
CA TYR A 215 -17.38 2.21 -4.55
C TYR A 215 -17.44 3.69 -4.23
N PHE A 216 -17.08 4.01 -2.99
CA PHE A 216 -17.03 5.38 -2.50
C PHE A 216 -15.61 5.76 -2.16
N ILE A 217 -15.29 7.02 -2.38
CA ILE A 217 -14.08 7.66 -1.86
C ILE A 217 -14.53 8.48 -0.66
N SER A 218 -14.03 8.16 0.54
CA SER A 218 -14.10 9.11 1.64
C SER A 218 -12.99 10.14 1.46
N TYR A 219 -13.34 11.41 1.55
CA TYR A 219 -12.47 12.53 1.23
C TYR A 219 -12.53 13.53 2.38
N GLN A 220 -11.43 13.65 3.12
CA GLN A 220 -11.40 14.43 4.36
C GLN A 220 -10.91 15.86 4.09
N VAL A 221 -11.85 16.80 4.15
CA VAL A 221 -11.62 18.24 3.96
C VAL A 221 -11.78 18.92 5.31
N ASP A 222 -10.69 19.43 5.86
CA ASP A 222 -10.67 20.04 7.20
C ASP A 222 -11.26 19.10 8.28
N GLU A 223 -12.41 19.46 8.85
CA GLU A 223 -13.15 18.70 9.86
C GLU A 223 -14.32 17.89 9.27
N GLU A 224 -14.55 17.97 7.95
CA GLU A 224 -15.62 17.28 7.24
C GLU A 224 -15.10 16.04 6.51
N VAL A 225 -15.95 15.01 6.44
CA VAL A 225 -15.72 13.83 5.58
C VAL A 225 -16.79 13.81 4.51
N GLN A 226 -16.36 13.93 3.26
CA GLN A 226 -17.23 13.85 2.09
C GLN A 226 -17.16 12.43 1.50
N PHE A 227 -18.29 11.90 1.04
CA PHE A 227 -18.34 10.62 0.33
C PHE A 227 -18.64 10.86 -1.14
N LEU A 228 -17.77 10.35 -2.00
CA LEU A 228 -17.82 10.60 -3.43
C LEU A 228 -18.00 9.26 -4.15
N GLU A 229 -18.96 9.19 -5.07
CA GLU A 229 -19.13 8.00 -5.92
C GLU A 229 -18.23 8.13 -7.15
N ALA A 230 -17.33 7.17 -7.34
CA ALA A 230 -16.46 7.14 -8.52
C ALA A 230 -17.22 6.53 -9.71
N VAL A 231 -17.66 7.39 -10.64
CA VAL A 231 -18.31 6.95 -11.87
C VAL A 231 -17.25 6.71 -12.95
N VAL A 232 -17.04 5.44 -13.31
CA VAL A 232 -16.14 5.08 -14.41
C VAL A 232 -16.86 5.32 -15.75
N PRO A 233 -16.29 6.12 -16.67
CA PRO A 233 -16.85 6.28 -18.01
C PRO A 233 -16.84 4.92 -18.74
N ARG A 234 -18.02 4.46 -19.16
CA ARG A 234 -18.12 3.34 -20.10
C ARG A 234 -17.74 3.84 -21.49
N ALA A 235 -16.84 3.12 -22.15
CA ALA A 235 -16.54 3.31 -23.57
C ALA A 235 -17.71 2.83 -24.43
#